data_AF-A0A7V9CF76-F1
#
_entry.id   AF-A0A7V9CF76-F1
#
_cell.length_a   1.000
_cell.length_b   1.000
_cell.length_c   1.000
_cell.angle_alpha   90.00
_cell.angle_beta   90.00
_cell.angle_gamma   90.00
#
_symmetry.space_group_name_H-M   'P 1'
#
loop_
_entity.id
_entity.type
_entity.pdbx_description
1 polymer ?
#
loop_
_entity_poly.entity_id
_entity_poly.type
_entity_poly.pdbx_seq_one_letter_code
_entity_poly.pdbx_strand_id
1 'polypeptide(L)'
;MQINSVQNQCKIAFFLDIDGVLNPEDDENAMNAIHRQWRWQVGGHAYDCKNGCVTCKKVKASLFPTSATSAFEALVERVSKVADVHIIISSTWREGYSIDELRDTFGAYRFANQIIGKTSEEDGQLDQWRERCIKQHYHIKEMPNDLQERFLRGELNYTDLMSGGYVKCRASEINEWLGYHPGYSGYLVFDDCDEHLSDNFGEKFICTKHDFALLTEKDCDKAFAVVHQILKEASK
;
A
#
# COMPACT_ATOMS: atom_id res chain seq x y z
N MET A 1 -28.80 -1.56 32.76
CA MET A 1 -27.83 -2.58 32.31
C MET A 1 -26.67 -1.85 31.66
N GLN A 2 -25.55 -1.71 32.37
CA GLN A 2 -24.29 -1.22 31.81
C GLN A 2 -23.64 -2.37 31.04
N ILE A 3 -23.64 -2.30 29.71
CA ILE A 3 -22.78 -3.15 28.87
C ILE A 3 -21.42 -2.46 28.85
N ASN A 4 -20.67 -2.58 29.94
CA ASN A 4 -19.24 -2.30 29.99
C ASN A 4 -18.54 -3.63 30.17
N SER A 5 -18.11 -4.24 29.07
CA SER A 5 -17.04 -5.24 29.08
C SER A 5 -16.38 -5.27 27.72
N VAL A 6 -15.37 -4.41 27.58
CA VAL A 6 -14.17 -4.56 26.73
C VAL A 6 -14.33 -5.63 25.65
N GLN A 7 -15.09 -5.33 24.60
CA GLN A 7 -14.86 -6.02 23.34
C GLN A 7 -13.47 -5.57 22.94
N ASN A 8 -12.50 -6.49 22.98
CA ASN A 8 -11.27 -6.34 22.21
C ASN A 8 -11.73 -6.16 20.76
N GLN A 9 -11.87 -4.91 20.35
CA GLN A 9 -12.34 -4.56 19.02
C GLN A 9 -11.32 -5.18 18.06
N CYS A 10 -11.79 -6.11 17.23
CA CYS A 10 -10.93 -6.77 16.26
C CYS A 10 -10.24 -5.69 15.43
N LYS A 11 -8.91 -5.76 15.32
CA LYS A 11 -8.12 -4.77 14.56
C LYS A 11 -7.85 -5.31 13.18
N ILE A 12 -8.16 -4.53 12.15
CA ILE A 12 -7.89 -4.87 10.75
C ILE A 12 -6.95 -3.82 10.15
N ALA A 13 -5.82 -4.26 9.60
CA ALA A 13 -4.86 -3.42 8.90
C ALA A 13 -5.19 -3.35 7.40
N PHE A 14 -5.30 -2.16 6.83
CA PHE A 14 -5.36 -1.96 5.38
C PHE A 14 -4.01 -1.42 4.91
N PHE A 15 -3.25 -2.23 4.17
CA PHE A 15 -2.07 -1.79 3.46
C PHE A 15 -2.53 -1.18 2.14
N LEU A 16 -2.28 0.11 1.97
CA LEU A 16 -2.83 0.91 0.88
C LEU A 16 -1.70 1.44 0.01
N ASP A 17 -1.64 0.98 -1.25
CA ASP A 17 -1.02 1.77 -2.30
C ASP A 17 -1.94 2.94 -2.69
N ILE A 18 -1.34 4.01 -3.22
CA ILE A 18 -2.02 5.21 -3.67
C ILE A 18 -2.07 5.24 -5.19
N ASP A 19 -0.93 5.05 -5.84
CA ASP A 19 -0.84 5.02 -7.29
C ASP A 19 -1.51 3.73 -7.82
N GLY A 20 -2.30 3.87 -8.89
CA GLY A 20 -3.14 2.81 -9.47
C GLY A 20 -4.33 2.34 -8.61
N VAL A 21 -4.40 2.74 -7.33
CA VAL A 21 -5.52 2.42 -6.42
C VAL A 21 -6.46 3.61 -6.26
N LEU A 22 -5.94 4.76 -5.83
CA LEU A 22 -6.70 6.01 -5.63
C LEU A 22 -6.27 7.11 -6.61
N ASN A 23 -4.99 7.12 -7.00
CA ASN A 23 -4.40 8.06 -7.95
C ASN A 23 -4.15 7.36 -9.29
N PRO A 24 -4.66 7.85 -10.43
CA PRO A 24 -4.30 7.29 -11.72
C PRO A 24 -2.81 7.53 -12.01
N GLU A 25 -2.08 6.50 -12.45
CA GLU A 25 -0.66 6.62 -12.81
C GLU A 25 -0.45 7.39 -14.12
N ASP A 26 -1.34 7.20 -15.11
CA ASP A 26 -1.05 7.53 -16.51
C ASP A 26 -2.15 8.34 -17.25
N ASP A 27 -3.13 8.91 -16.57
CA ASP A 27 -4.12 9.75 -17.25
C ASP A 27 -3.56 11.17 -17.47
N GLU A 28 -2.89 11.37 -18.61
CA GLU A 28 -2.37 12.67 -19.04
C GLU A 28 -3.44 13.77 -19.03
N ASN A 29 -4.72 13.44 -19.28
CA ASN A 29 -5.82 14.40 -19.22
C ASN A 29 -6.21 14.74 -17.79
N ALA A 30 -6.28 13.75 -16.90
CA ALA A 30 -6.47 13.97 -15.47
C ALA A 30 -5.30 14.79 -14.90
N MET A 31 -4.06 14.45 -15.24
CA MET A 31 -2.86 15.18 -14.86
C MET A 31 -2.86 16.61 -15.40
N ASN A 32 -3.35 16.84 -16.62
CA ASN A 32 -3.49 18.20 -17.18
C ASN A 32 -4.61 19.02 -16.52
N ALA A 33 -5.70 18.40 -16.10
CA ALA A 33 -6.73 19.04 -15.28
C ALA A 33 -6.19 19.38 -13.89
N ILE A 34 -5.47 18.44 -13.28
CA ILE A 34 -4.78 18.58 -12.01
C ILE A 34 -3.78 19.73 -12.05
N HIS A 35 -2.91 19.77 -13.07
CA HIS A 35 -1.92 20.82 -13.27
C HIS A 35 -2.54 22.21 -13.45
N ARG A 36 -3.71 22.30 -14.13
CA ARG A 36 -4.42 23.57 -14.29
C ARG A 36 -4.98 24.08 -12.96
N GLN A 37 -5.60 23.19 -12.17
CA GLN A 37 -6.14 23.55 -10.86
C GLN A 37 -5.01 23.82 -9.84
N TRP A 38 -3.92 23.06 -9.89
CA TRP A 38 -2.68 23.28 -9.14
C TRP A 38 -2.06 24.64 -9.40
N ARG A 39 -1.89 25.04 -10.67
CA ARG A 39 -1.32 26.36 -11.02
C ARG A 39 -2.05 27.50 -10.33
N TRP A 40 -3.36 27.38 -10.23
CA TRP A 40 -4.19 28.42 -9.63
C TRP A 40 -4.11 28.42 -8.10
N GLN A 41 -4.05 27.26 -7.46
CA GLN A 41 -4.10 27.14 -6.00
C GLN A 41 -2.76 27.37 -5.30
N VAL A 42 -1.61 27.04 -5.91
CA VAL A 42 -0.30 27.14 -5.26
C VAL A 42 0.67 28.14 -5.90
N GLY A 43 0.19 29.03 -6.77
CA GLY A 43 0.93 30.22 -7.21
C GLY A 43 2.30 29.94 -7.87
N GLY A 44 2.44 28.81 -8.58
CA GLY A 44 3.70 28.41 -9.23
C GLY A 44 4.66 27.58 -8.37
N HIS A 45 4.46 27.50 -7.05
CA HIS A 45 5.35 26.75 -6.14
C HIS A 45 5.53 25.27 -6.52
N ALA A 46 4.49 24.63 -7.06
CA ALA A 46 4.55 23.24 -7.50
C ALA A 46 5.54 22.97 -8.63
N TYR A 47 5.82 23.95 -9.51
CA TYR A 47 6.80 23.76 -10.59
C TYR A 47 8.24 23.77 -10.09
N ASP A 48 8.49 24.51 -9.01
CA ASP A 48 9.83 24.63 -8.42
C ASP A 48 10.09 23.58 -7.33
N CYS A 49 9.06 22.86 -6.89
CA CYS A 49 9.15 21.86 -5.85
C CYS A 49 9.60 20.50 -6.40
N LYS A 50 10.89 20.37 -6.71
CA LYS A 50 11.49 19.15 -7.32
C LYS A 50 11.22 17.85 -6.57
N ASN A 51 11.07 17.90 -5.24
CA ASN A 51 10.91 16.72 -4.40
C ASN A 51 9.45 16.53 -3.92
N GLY A 52 8.52 17.38 -4.38
CA GLY A 52 7.11 17.39 -3.99
C GLY A 52 6.93 17.49 -2.48
N CYS A 53 6.79 18.69 -1.93
CA CYS A 53 6.55 18.92 -0.49
C CYS A 53 5.12 18.50 -0.06
N VAL A 54 4.86 18.49 1.26
CA VAL A 54 3.54 18.19 1.84
C VAL A 54 2.43 18.96 1.15
N THR A 55 2.62 20.26 0.91
CA THR A 55 1.61 21.08 0.24
C THR A 55 1.33 20.60 -1.18
N CYS A 56 2.35 20.30 -1.98
CA CYS A 56 2.17 19.78 -3.34
C CYS A 56 1.45 18.42 -3.33
N LYS A 57 1.86 17.49 -2.46
CA LYS A 57 1.19 16.19 -2.33
C LYS A 57 -0.24 16.32 -1.86
N LYS A 58 -0.53 17.23 -0.92
CA LYS A 58 -1.89 17.50 -0.43
C LYS A 58 -2.81 17.98 -1.54
N VAL A 59 -2.34 18.92 -2.37
CA VAL A 59 -3.12 19.38 -3.52
C VAL A 59 -3.26 18.25 -4.55
N LYS A 60 -2.24 17.40 -4.77
CA LYS A 60 -2.38 16.19 -5.61
C LYS A 60 -3.48 15.27 -5.09
N ALA A 61 -3.40 14.92 -3.81
CA ALA A 61 -4.35 14.06 -3.16
C ALA A 61 -5.76 14.61 -3.30
N SER A 62 -5.99 15.92 -3.12
CA SER A 62 -7.32 16.53 -3.23
C SER A 62 -8.00 16.40 -4.61
N LEU A 63 -7.28 15.92 -5.61
CA LEU A 63 -7.76 15.78 -6.99
C LEU A 63 -7.89 14.33 -7.42
N PHE A 64 -7.73 13.38 -6.51
CA PHE A 64 -8.01 11.98 -6.80
C PHE A 64 -9.48 11.81 -7.24
N PRO A 65 -9.75 10.89 -8.18
CA PRO A 65 -11.11 10.67 -8.66
C PRO A 65 -12.09 10.31 -7.54
N THR A 66 -13.19 11.05 -7.48
CA THR A 66 -14.21 10.88 -6.43
C THR A 66 -14.79 9.47 -6.40
N SER A 67 -14.85 8.75 -7.53
CA SER A 67 -15.33 7.37 -7.58
C SER A 67 -14.50 6.44 -6.70
N ALA A 68 -13.17 6.41 -6.88
CA ALA A 68 -12.27 5.54 -6.13
C ALA A 68 -12.21 5.94 -4.65
N THR A 69 -12.07 7.24 -4.37
CA THR A 69 -11.98 7.71 -2.98
C THR A 69 -13.29 7.51 -2.21
N SER A 70 -14.45 7.68 -2.85
CA SER A 70 -15.75 7.44 -2.20
C SER A 70 -16.00 5.96 -1.97
N ALA A 71 -15.62 5.10 -2.92
CA ALA A 71 -15.70 3.65 -2.75
C ALA A 71 -14.83 3.19 -1.57
N PHE A 72 -13.59 3.70 -1.48
CA PHE A 72 -12.70 3.39 -0.35
C PHE A 72 -13.24 3.92 0.98
N GLU A 73 -13.74 5.16 1.05
CA GLU A 73 -14.38 5.69 2.27
C GLU A 73 -15.59 4.85 2.70
N ALA A 74 -16.43 4.43 1.76
CA ALA A 74 -17.57 3.58 2.04
C ALA A 74 -17.13 2.21 2.59
N LEU A 75 -16.05 1.63 2.06
CA LEU A 75 -15.46 0.40 2.59
C LEU A 75 -14.95 0.60 4.03
N VAL A 76 -14.16 1.65 4.28
CA VAL A 76 -13.63 1.95 5.62
C VAL A 76 -14.77 2.15 6.60
N GLU A 77 -15.82 2.89 6.24
CA GLU A 77 -17.01 3.08 7.09
C GLU A 77 -17.73 1.76 7.36
N ARG A 78 -17.91 0.90 6.34
CA ARG A 78 -18.54 -0.41 6.48
C ARG A 78 -17.77 -1.32 7.43
N VAL A 79 -16.44 -1.40 7.28
CA VAL A 79 -15.62 -2.24 8.16
C VAL A 79 -15.53 -1.67 9.58
N SER A 80 -15.51 -0.34 9.72
CA SER A 80 -15.50 0.34 11.03
C SER A 80 -16.73 0.02 11.91
N LYS A 81 -17.82 -0.48 11.31
CA LYS A 81 -19.02 -0.94 12.04
C LYS A 81 -18.82 -2.28 12.75
N VAL A 82 -17.81 -3.06 12.36
CA VAL A 82 -17.57 -4.42 12.87
C VAL A 82 -16.13 -4.66 13.36
N ALA A 83 -15.20 -3.76 13.07
CA ALA A 83 -13.79 -3.84 13.46
C ALA A 83 -13.18 -2.43 13.62
N ASP A 84 -12.03 -2.34 14.28
CA ASP A 84 -11.19 -1.14 14.31
C ASP A 84 -10.27 -1.15 13.08
N VAL A 85 -10.38 -0.12 12.22
CA VAL A 85 -9.66 -0.05 10.94
C VAL A 85 -8.45 0.84 11.08
N HIS A 86 -7.29 0.29 10.73
CA HIS A 86 -6.02 0.98 10.70
C HIS A 86 -5.46 0.95 9.28
N ILE A 87 -5.13 2.12 8.74
CA ILE A 87 -4.54 2.27 7.41
C ILE A 87 -3.02 2.43 7.55
N ILE A 88 -2.30 1.63 6.79
CA ILE A 88 -0.86 1.63 6.66
C ILE A 88 -0.54 2.04 5.23
N ILE A 89 0.10 3.20 5.05
CA ILE A 89 0.50 3.64 3.71
C ILE A 89 1.66 2.78 3.24
N SER A 90 1.41 1.99 2.22
CA SER A 90 2.38 1.10 1.59
C SER A 90 2.52 1.55 0.16
N SER A 91 3.06 2.76 -0.05
CA SER A 91 3.17 3.44 -1.35
C SER A 91 4.42 4.31 -1.36
N THR A 92 4.95 4.66 -2.53
CA THR A 92 6.03 5.69 -2.65
C THR A 92 5.60 7.03 -2.07
N TRP A 93 4.29 7.27 -1.94
CA TRP A 93 3.74 8.45 -1.27
C TRP A 93 4.20 8.61 0.18
N ARG A 94 4.63 7.53 0.84
CA ARG A 94 5.11 7.56 2.24
C ARG A 94 6.51 8.15 2.42
N GLU A 95 7.33 8.13 1.38
CA GLU A 95 8.78 8.36 1.46
C GLU A 95 9.15 9.77 1.92
N GLY A 96 9.86 9.85 3.05
CA GLY A 96 10.28 11.12 3.64
C GLY A 96 9.19 11.86 4.42
N TYR A 97 8.02 11.23 4.66
CA TYR A 97 6.89 11.85 5.35
C TYR A 97 6.60 11.20 6.70
N SER A 98 6.41 12.00 7.75
CA SER A 98 5.86 11.50 9.02
C SER A 98 4.39 11.08 8.86
N ILE A 99 3.87 10.32 9.84
CA ILE A 99 2.46 9.92 9.84
C ILE A 99 1.52 11.13 9.87
N ASP A 100 1.86 12.18 10.63
CA ASP A 100 1.04 13.38 10.70
C ASP A 100 1.04 14.17 9.39
N GLU A 101 2.17 14.21 8.67
CA GLU A 101 2.21 14.81 7.33
C GLU A 101 1.45 13.97 6.29
N LEU A 102 1.43 12.65 6.42
CA LEU A 102 0.58 11.79 5.58
C LEU A 102 -0.90 12.03 5.87
N ARG A 103 -1.30 12.16 7.14
CA ARG A 103 -2.67 12.55 7.51
C ARG A 103 -3.03 13.91 6.93
N ASP A 104 -2.13 14.90 7.01
CA ASP A 104 -2.39 16.22 6.43
C ASP A 104 -2.49 16.17 4.90
N THR A 105 -1.65 15.36 4.25
CA THR A 105 -1.66 15.13 2.80
C THR A 105 -3.03 14.60 2.35
N PHE A 106 -3.60 13.62 3.05
CA PHE A 106 -4.90 13.05 2.73
C PHE A 106 -6.06 13.72 3.46
N GLY A 107 -5.85 14.85 4.14
CA GLY A 107 -6.83 15.47 5.05
C GLY A 107 -8.14 15.93 4.42
N ALA A 108 -8.25 15.92 3.08
CA ALA A 108 -9.52 16.09 2.37
C ALA A 108 -10.47 14.88 2.52
N TYR A 109 -9.94 13.73 2.95
CA TYR A 109 -10.65 12.47 3.08
C TYR A 109 -10.80 12.08 4.54
N ARG A 110 -11.96 11.51 4.89
CA ARG A 110 -12.27 11.02 6.23
C ARG A 110 -11.34 9.88 6.65
N PHE A 111 -10.95 9.03 5.69
CA PHE A 111 -10.05 7.89 5.93
C PHE A 111 -8.67 8.32 6.46
N ALA A 112 -8.27 9.59 6.27
CA ALA A 112 -6.97 10.07 6.73
C ALA A 112 -6.79 9.90 8.25
N ASN A 113 -7.86 9.99 9.03
CA ASN A 113 -7.80 9.82 10.48
C ASN A 113 -7.49 8.39 10.92
N GLN A 114 -7.70 7.41 10.03
CA GLN A 114 -7.40 6.00 10.25
C GLN A 114 -5.97 5.65 9.83
N ILE A 115 -5.23 6.57 9.20
CA ILE A 115 -3.80 6.37 8.91
C ILE A 115 -3.04 6.37 10.22
N ILE A 116 -2.38 5.26 10.54
CA ILE A 116 -1.60 5.14 11.78
C ILE A 116 -0.15 4.69 11.54
N GLY A 117 0.17 4.27 10.32
CA GLY A 117 1.47 3.69 10.00
C GLY A 117 1.80 3.81 8.52
N LYS A 118 3.02 3.40 8.21
CA LYS A 118 3.53 3.23 6.86
C LYS A 118 4.52 2.06 6.86
N THR A 119 4.70 1.39 5.73
CA THR A 119 5.75 0.37 5.60
C THR A 119 7.13 1.02 5.61
N SER A 120 8.18 0.22 5.89
CA SER A 120 9.55 0.73 6.02
C SER A 120 10.04 1.41 4.74
N GLU A 121 10.88 2.42 4.90
CA GLU A 121 11.60 3.10 3.81
C GLU A 121 13.04 2.58 3.67
N GLU A 122 13.65 2.17 4.78
CA GLU A 122 15.05 1.76 4.84
C GLU A 122 15.25 0.35 4.33
N ASP A 123 16.24 0.11 3.46
CA ASP A 123 16.73 -1.22 3.08
C ASP A 123 17.02 -2.08 4.33
N GLY A 124 16.21 -3.12 4.56
CA GLY A 124 16.38 -4.01 5.70
C GLY A 124 17.61 -4.91 5.50
N GLN A 125 18.17 -5.46 6.57
CA GLN A 125 19.27 -6.42 6.45
C GLN A 125 18.85 -7.65 5.62
N LEU A 126 19.59 -7.91 4.54
CA LEU A 126 19.36 -8.92 3.49
C LEU A 126 18.90 -10.31 3.98
N ASP A 127 19.40 -10.75 5.13
CA ASP A 127 19.15 -12.10 5.63
C ASP A 127 17.71 -12.31 6.14
N GLN A 128 16.99 -11.24 6.51
CA GLN A 128 15.59 -11.34 6.95
C GLN A 128 14.59 -11.38 5.77
N TRP A 129 15.03 -11.07 4.55
CA TRP A 129 14.16 -10.96 3.36
C TRP A 129 13.74 -12.32 2.80
N ARG A 130 14.67 -13.29 2.80
CA ARG A 130 14.43 -14.63 2.24
C ARG A 130 13.26 -15.36 2.90
N GLU A 131 12.99 -15.06 4.16
CA GLU A 131 11.89 -15.67 4.91
C GLU A 131 10.56 -14.92 4.73
N ARG A 132 10.61 -13.64 4.30
CA ARG A 132 9.45 -12.73 4.29
C ARG A 132 8.83 -12.50 2.91
N CYS A 133 9.47 -12.87 1.81
CA CYS A 133 8.81 -12.95 0.50
C CYS A 133 9.00 -14.34 -0.07
N ILE A 134 7.92 -15.12 -0.11
CA ILE A 134 7.93 -16.53 -0.53
C ILE A 134 8.37 -16.68 -1.99
N LYS A 135 8.30 -15.60 -2.79
CA LYS A 135 8.49 -15.65 -4.24
C LYS A 135 9.39 -14.57 -4.86
N GLN A 136 10.34 -14.00 -4.12
CA GLN A 136 11.58 -13.53 -4.77
C GLN A 136 12.55 -14.70 -4.99
N HIS A 137 12.05 -15.71 -5.71
CA HIS A 137 12.92 -16.45 -6.59
C HIS A 137 12.95 -15.64 -7.88
N TYR A 138 13.98 -14.81 -8.05
CA TYR A 138 14.40 -14.48 -9.41
C TYR A 138 14.36 -15.80 -10.19
N HIS A 139 13.50 -15.89 -11.20
CA HIS A 139 13.66 -16.94 -12.17
C HIS A 139 15.06 -16.72 -12.71
N ILE A 140 16.01 -17.57 -12.30
CA ILE A 140 17.42 -17.54 -12.72
C ILE A 140 17.52 -17.36 -14.25
N LYS A 141 16.48 -17.77 -15.00
CA LYS A 141 16.27 -17.61 -16.45
C LYS A 141 16.13 -16.17 -16.97
N GLU A 142 15.82 -15.20 -16.13
CA GLU A 142 15.64 -13.79 -16.51
C GLU A 142 16.84 -12.92 -16.09
N MET A 143 17.84 -13.52 -15.44
CA MET A 143 19.10 -12.84 -15.17
C MET A 143 19.90 -12.69 -16.48
N PRO A 144 20.68 -11.60 -16.65
CA PRO A 144 21.73 -11.55 -17.65
C PRO A 144 22.57 -12.84 -17.60
N ASN A 145 22.82 -13.44 -18.77
CA ASN A 145 23.47 -14.76 -18.86
C ASN A 145 24.78 -14.83 -18.06
N ASP A 146 25.53 -13.72 -17.98
CA ASP A 146 26.78 -13.65 -17.22
C ASP A 146 26.56 -13.76 -15.70
N LEU A 147 25.55 -13.11 -15.15
CA LEU A 147 25.19 -13.24 -13.74
C LEU A 147 24.60 -14.63 -13.45
N GLN A 148 23.82 -15.17 -14.38
CA GLN A 148 23.23 -16.50 -14.27
C GLN A 148 24.32 -17.57 -14.22
N GLU A 149 25.28 -17.52 -15.14
CA GLU A 149 26.40 -18.46 -15.18
C GLU A 149 27.31 -18.33 -13.97
N ARG A 150 27.55 -17.10 -13.48
CA ARG A 150 28.35 -16.89 -12.26
C ARG A 150 27.64 -17.41 -11.01
N PHE A 151 26.31 -17.25 -10.91
CA PHE A 151 25.51 -17.84 -9.84
C PHE A 151 25.53 -19.37 -9.89
N LEU A 152 25.33 -19.97 -11.08
CA LEU A 152 25.36 -21.43 -11.26
C LEU A 152 26.74 -22.04 -10.98
N ARG A 153 27.83 -21.28 -11.19
CA ARG A 153 29.20 -21.68 -10.84
C ARG A 153 29.55 -21.47 -9.37
N GLY A 154 28.65 -20.88 -8.56
CA GLY A 154 28.91 -20.53 -7.16
C GLY A 154 29.88 -19.35 -6.98
N GLU A 155 30.17 -18.61 -8.05
CA GLU A 155 31.03 -17.41 -8.06
C GLU A 155 30.28 -16.15 -7.63
N LEU A 156 28.95 -16.18 -7.70
CA LEU A 156 28.04 -15.26 -7.05
C LEU A 156 27.22 -16.07 -6.07
N ASN A 157 27.25 -15.69 -4.80
CA ASN A 157 26.21 -16.12 -3.89
C ASN A 157 24.99 -15.21 -4.08
N TYR A 158 23.84 -15.62 -3.56
CA TYR A 158 22.61 -14.83 -3.69
C TYR A 158 22.75 -13.42 -3.06
N THR A 159 23.63 -13.25 -2.08
CA THR A 159 23.97 -11.95 -1.48
C THR A 159 24.74 -11.06 -2.47
N ASP A 160 25.63 -11.63 -3.30
CA ASP A 160 26.36 -10.89 -4.33
C ASP A 160 25.42 -10.41 -5.45
N LEU A 161 24.42 -11.22 -5.81
CA LEU A 161 23.35 -10.79 -6.72
C LEU A 161 22.58 -9.62 -6.14
N MET A 162 22.12 -9.73 -4.89
CA MET A 162 21.31 -8.70 -4.27
C MET A 162 22.10 -7.42 -3.92
N SER A 163 23.42 -7.53 -3.69
CA SER A 163 24.33 -6.40 -3.44
C SER A 163 24.53 -5.48 -4.65
N GLY A 164 24.05 -5.88 -5.83
CA GLY A 164 23.92 -5.02 -7.02
C GLY A 164 22.78 -4.00 -6.95
N GLY A 165 22.02 -3.92 -5.85
CA GLY A 165 20.97 -2.93 -5.63
C GLY A 165 19.56 -3.47 -5.81
N TYR A 166 19.20 -4.55 -5.11
CA TYR A 166 17.92 -5.22 -5.30
C TYR A 166 16.85 -4.83 -4.28
N VAL A 167 15.96 -3.99 -4.81
CA VAL A 167 14.62 -3.56 -4.41
C VAL A 167 13.90 -4.51 -3.43
N LYS A 168 13.54 -3.96 -2.27
CA LYS A 168 12.46 -4.50 -1.44
C LYS A 168 11.20 -4.60 -2.27
N CYS A 169 10.67 -5.80 -2.51
CA CYS A 169 9.32 -5.87 -3.09
C CYS A 169 8.28 -5.53 -2.01
N ARG A 170 7.17 -4.95 -2.45
CA ARG A 170 6.04 -4.52 -1.61
C ARG A 170 5.58 -5.61 -0.63
N ALA A 171 5.54 -6.87 -1.07
CA ALA A 171 5.14 -8.00 -0.23
C ALA A 171 6.00 -8.16 1.04
N SER A 172 7.32 -7.99 0.89
CA SER A 172 8.23 -8.14 2.03
C SER A 172 8.14 -6.96 3.00
N GLU A 173 7.92 -5.74 2.51
CA GLU A 173 7.68 -4.57 3.36
C GLU A 173 6.43 -4.74 4.24
N ILE A 174 5.37 -5.28 3.66
CA ILE A 174 4.12 -5.58 4.36
C ILE A 174 4.35 -6.69 5.41
N ASN A 175 5.04 -7.77 5.04
CA ASN A 175 5.35 -8.86 5.97
C ASN A 175 6.27 -8.43 7.12
N GLU A 176 7.25 -7.57 6.85
CA GLU A 176 8.06 -6.94 7.89
C GLU A 176 7.17 -6.15 8.87
N TRP A 177 6.27 -5.32 8.36
CA TRP A 177 5.36 -4.56 9.21
C TRP A 177 4.48 -5.48 10.05
N LEU A 178 3.89 -6.52 9.45
CA LEU A 178 3.07 -7.52 10.16
C LEU A 178 3.85 -8.23 11.27
N GLY A 179 5.13 -8.55 11.04
CA GLY A 179 6.02 -9.16 12.03
C GLY A 179 6.22 -8.30 13.28
N TYR A 180 6.29 -6.97 13.12
CA TYR A 180 6.38 -6.03 14.24
C TYR A 180 5.03 -5.73 14.93
N HIS A 181 3.91 -6.14 14.32
CA HIS A 181 2.56 -5.82 14.79
C HIS A 181 1.66 -7.06 14.90
N PRO A 182 1.96 -8.02 15.80
CA PRO A 182 1.20 -9.27 15.91
C PRO A 182 -0.23 -9.11 16.49
N GLY A 183 -0.61 -7.91 16.93
CA GLY A 183 -1.90 -7.65 17.60
C GLY A 183 -3.11 -7.47 16.68
N TYR A 184 -2.98 -7.73 15.38
CA TYR A 184 -4.05 -7.59 14.40
C TYR A 184 -4.83 -8.89 14.21
N SER A 185 -6.16 -8.78 14.11
CA SER A 185 -7.05 -9.89 13.80
C SER A 185 -6.94 -10.31 12.33
N GLY A 186 -6.55 -9.38 11.46
CA GLY A 186 -6.24 -9.65 10.06
C GLY A 186 -5.90 -8.39 9.30
N TYR A 187 -5.79 -8.52 7.98
CA TYR A 187 -5.37 -7.43 7.10
C TYR A 187 -5.91 -7.60 5.68
N LEU A 188 -5.86 -6.51 4.93
CA LEU A 188 -6.07 -6.44 3.49
C LEU A 188 -4.92 -5.67 2.84
N VAL A 189 -4.62 -6.00 1.60
CA VAL A 189 -3.64 -5.31 0.77
C VAL A 189 -4.34 -4.79 -0.48
N PHE A 190 -4.31 -3.48 -0.70
CA PHE A 190 -4.82 -2.82 -1.91
C PHE A 190 -3.64 -2.32 -2.71
N ASP A 191 -3.51 -2.83 -3.92
CA ASP A 191 -2.37 -2.53 -4.81
C ASP A 191 -2.82 -2.72 -6.25
N ASP A 192 -2.23 -1.98 -7.17
CA ASP A 192 -2.45 -2.16 -8.60
C ASP A 192 -1.39 -3.07 -9.22
N CYS A 193 -0.25 -3.28 -8.55
CA CYS A 193 0.79 -4.17 -9.03
C CYS A 193 0.76 -5.46 -8.23
N ASP A 194 0.70 -6.62 -8.91
CA ASP A 194 0.73 -7.89 -8.19
C ASP A 194 2.08 -8.05 -7.48
N GLU A 195 3.25 -7.85 -8.11
CA GLU A 195 4.58 -8.01 -7.46
C GLU A 195 4.68 -9.16 -6.41
N HIS A 196 4.01 -10.29 -6.67
CA HIS A 196 3.88 -11.45 -5.77
C HIS A 196 2.96 -11.28 -4.55
N LEU A 197 2.19 -10.21 -4.45
CA LEU A 197 1.17 -9.97 -3.42
C LEU A 197 0.08 -11.03 -3.47
N SER A 198 -0.38 -11.46 -4.64
CA SER A 198 -1.37 -12.54 -4.76
C SER A 198 -0.83 -13.85 -4.20
N ASP A 199 0.43 -14.14 -4.44
CA ASP A 199 1.10 -15.35 -3.94
C ASP A 199 1.35 -15.32 -2.43
N ASN A 200 1.68 -14.15 -1.87
CA ASN A 200 1.98 -14.01 -0.44
C ASN A 200 0.71 -13.80 0.41
N PHE A 201 -0.33 -13.20 -0.15
CA PHE A 201 -1.51 -12.76 0.61
C PHE A 201 -2.82 -13.39 0.17
N GLY A 202 -2.83 -14.10 -0.98
CA GLY A 202 -4.00 -14.82 -1.48
C GLY A 202 -5.22 -13.92 -1.59
N GLU A 203 -6.32 -14.34 -0.97
CA GLU A 203 -7.59 -13.59 -1.00
C GLU A 203 -7.52 -12.24 -0.27
N LYS A 204 -6.53 -12.02 0.61
CA LYS A 204 -6.32 -10.74 1.30
C LYS A 204 -5.75 -9.66 0.36
N PHE A 205 -5.28 -10.05 -0.83
CA PHE A 205 -4.87 -9.11 -1.86
C PHE A 205 -6.04 -8.70 -2.77
N ILE A 206 -6.24 -7.40 -2.87
CA ILE A 206 -7.26 -6.73 -3.66
C ILE A 206 -6.54 -5.95 -4.77
N CYS A 207 -6.33 -6.63 -5.90
CA CYS A 207 -5.75 -6.04 -7.10
C CYS A 207 -6.74 -5.06 -7.75
N THR A 208 -6.31 -3.83 -8.03
CA THR A 208 -7.12 -2.81 -8.73
C THR A 208 -6.86 -2.74 -10.23
N LYS A 209 -5.84 -3.42 -10.75
CA LYS A 209 -5.45 -3.40 -12.17
C LYS A 209 -6.40 -4.18 -13.06
N HIS A 210 -7.58 -3.60 -13.29
CA HIS A 210 -8.54 -4.02 -14.30
C HIS A 210 -8.60 -2.91 -15.36
N ASP A 211 -7.99 -3.07 -16.53
CA ASP A 211 -8.11 -2.11 -17.65
C ASP A 211 -7.82 -0.62 -17.30
N PHE A 212 -6.74 -0.34 -16.56
CA PHE A 212 -6.39 0.99 -16.04
C PHE A 212 -7.40 1.58 -15.02
N ALA A 213 -8.27 0.74 -14.46
CA ALA A 213 -9.21 1.16 -13.43
C ALA A 213 -8.52 1.40 -12.09
N LEU A 214 -9.07 2.35 -11.36
CA LEU A 214 -8.82 2.56 -9.93
C LEU A 214 -9.71 1.62 -9.10
N LEU A 215 -9.57 1.69 -7.78
CA LEU A 215 -10.42 0.95 -6.85
C LEU A 215 -11.92 1.16 -7.15
N THR A 216 -12.65 0.07 -7.34
CA THR A 216 -14.09 0.09 -7.62
C THR A 216 -14.93 -0.37 -6.43
N GLU A 217 -16.26 -0.17 -6.51
CA GLU A 217 -17.20 -0.74 -5.53
C GLU A 217 -17.13 -2.27 -5.48
N LYS A 218 -16.88 -2.93 -6.61
CA LYS A 218 -16.75 -4.40 -6.68
C LYS A 218 -15.53 -4.89 -5.91
N ASP A 219 -14.41 -4.18 -6.01
CA ASP A 219 -13.20 -4.48 -5.25
C ASP A 219 -13.45 -4.29 -3.74
N CYS A 220 -14.19 -3.24 -3.38
CA CYS A 220 -14.60 -2.98 -2.01
C CYS A 220 -15.54 -4.07 -1.45
N ASP A 221 -16.48 -4.58 -2.26
CA ASP A 221 -17.35 -5.68 -1.84
C ASP A 221 -16.56 -6.98 -1.62
N LYS A 222 -15.59 -7.28 -2.49
CA LYS A 222 -14.66 -8.39 -2.31
C LYS A 222 -13.87 -8.23 -1.01
N ALA A 223 -13.26 -7.06 -0.80
CA ALA A 223 -12.53 -6.72 0.41
C ALA A 223 -13.36 -6.92 1.69
N PHE A 224 -14.61 -6.45 1.68
CA PHE A 224 -15.52 -6.60 2.81
C PHE A 224 -15.87 -8.06 3.11
N ALA A 225 -16.06 -8.89 2.07
CA ALA A 225 -16.31 -10.32 2.24
C ALA A 225 -15.11 -11.03 2.91
N VAL A 226 -13.88 -10.69 2.52
CA VAL A 226 -12.66 -11.22 3.13
C VAL A 226 -12.56 -10.81 4.61
N VAL A 227 -12.87 -9.55 4.95
CA VAL A 227 -12.92 -9.11 6.35
C VAL A 227 -13.94 -9.90 7.16
N HIS A 228 -15.14 -10.13 6.62
CA HIS A 228 -16.14 -10.95 7.30
C HIS A 228 -15.65 -12.37 7.58
N GLN A 229 -14.92 -12.97 6.65
CA GLN A 229 -14.33 -14.28 6.84
C GLN A 229 -13.26 -14.26 7.95
N ILE A 230 -12.35 -13.28 7.93
CA ILE A 230 -11.33 -13.07 8.97
C ILE A 230 -11.98 -12.97 10.35
N LEU A 231 -13.01 -12.13 10.50
CA LEU A 231 -13.70 -11.93 11.78
C LEU A 231 -14.43 -13.20 12.25
N LYS A 232 -15.02 -13.96 11.32
CA LYS A 232 -15.67 -15.24 11.62
C LYS A 232 -14.66 -16.29 12.08
N GLU A 233 -13.46 -16.32 11.52
CA GLU A 233 -12.39 -17.22 11.92
C GLU A 233 -11.80 -16.84 13.29
N ALA A 234 -11.63 -15.55 13.56
CA ALA A 234 -11.13 -15.05 14.84
C ALA A 234 -12.11 -15.25 16.02
N SER A 235 -13.39 -15.51 15.74
CA SER A 235 -14.44 -15.73 16.76
C SER A 235 -14.61 -17.20 17.17
N LYS A 236 -13.88 -18.14 16.55
CA LYS A 236 -13.93 -19.58 16.87
C LYS A 236 -12.91 -19.94 17.92
#